data_AF-A0A431E954-F1
#
_entry.id   AF-A0A431E954-F1
#
_cell.length_a   1.000
_cell.length_b   1.000
_cell.length_c   1.000
_cell.angle_alpha   90.00
_cell.angle_beta   90.00
_cell.angle_gamma   90.00
#
_symmetry.space_group_name_H-M   'P 1'
#
loop_
_entity.id
_entity.type
_entity.pdbx_description
1 polymer ?
#
loop_
_entity_poly.entity_id
_entity_poly.type
_entity_poly.pdbx_seq_one_letter_code
_entity_poly.pdbx_strand_id
1 'polypeptide(L)'
;MYTPQARINTVIDKLVTGQIFDRGNSSHSITIGKDGTLGNTGHTGTVIDISINGGDTPTVNLSNKGTINGGVRVTSELGFNGTLTVNTFENTGQFNGNIYMGAGGSQGTFNIDNFINSGTMQNDNTVVSISNAKIKTFTNHSLIHGLKNYNSLSIGNQSTVENLNNSGTMQSDNANSISIGNNCTIKNFNNSGTIQSNKSNGIYLVKGTIENFTNSGTILGSSGIRLAGSIVKSITNTNQGLISGAVGVALDNANIENFTNKGTIESTSSDKKNAAIIVGKYGFSDKSTINNFTNDGTITSKSNGIIVSGGSKIETLVNKGSIKADLDGISLADYNWMPDTKIDLGSIILESGSSIQAGNNGINIEHTNSRPIVVGGIEVKQGAVVNGGNAGIYIGDGKEINTQITISGEVSGGVAGIINEGIIGSSDDKEGGIIISGGSVSSSNGGSGIVNQGNGSINGEIKVENGGSVEGGITNTGSGSISGNIVVGNEGSVEGGITNTDNGSISGNIVVENGGKLDSITNTSTSDTGISGSITNNSDN
;
A
#
# COMPACT_ATOMS: atom_id res chain seq x y z
N MET A 1 -32.23 -28.15 -38.18
CA MET A 1 -31.27 -27.32 -37.40
C MET A 1 -29.97 -27.29 -38.18
N TYR A 2 -29.56 -26.12 -38.66
CA TYR A 2 -28.31 -25.94 -39.39
C TYR A 2 -27.26 -25.48 -38.38
N THR A 3 -26.22 -26.25 -38.13
CA THR A 3 -25.02 -25.79 -37.40
C THR A 3 -24.27 -24.84 -38.32
N PRO A 4 -24.16 -23.54 -38.01
CA PRO A 4 -23.32 -22.64 -38.79
C PRO A 4 -21.86 -23.06 -38.60
N GLN A 5 -21.27 -23.72 -39.61
CA GLN A 5 -19.81 -23.81 -39.70
C GLN A 5 -19.26 -22.39 -39.77
N ALA A 6 -18.18 -22.07 -39.04
CA ALA A 6 -17.64 -20.71 -39.11
C ALA A 6 -17.23 -20.42 -40.55
N ARG A 7 -17.99 -19.55 -41.21
CA ARG A 7 -17.58 -18.98 -42.49
C ARG A 7 -16.63 -17.84 -42.19
N ILE A 8 -15.69 -17.57 -43.09
CA ILE A 8 -14.74 -16.45 -43.03
C ILE A 8 -15.42 -15.16 -42.55
N ASN A 9 -16.66 -14.91 -42.99
CA ASN A 9 -17.54 -13.87 -42.45
C ASN A 9 -18.88 -14.47 -42.00
N THR A 10 -19.26 -14.26 -40.73
CA THR A 10 -20.55 -14.69 -40.15
C THR A 10 -21.27 -13.50 -39.55
N VAL A 11 -22.53 -13.26 -39.96
CA VAL A 11 -23.39 -12.17 -39.44
C VAL A 11 -24.67 -12.77 -38.86
N ILE A 12 -25.04 -12.35 -37.64
CA ILE A 12 -26.24 -12.80 -36.93
C ILE A 12 -27.10 -11.59 -36.59
N ASP A 13 -28.22 -11.42 -37.30
CA ASP A 13 -29.20 -10.33 -37.10
C ASP A 13 -30.56 -10.82 -36.58
N LYS A 14 -30.62 -12.08 -36.14
CA LYS A 14 -31.80 -12.73 -35.54
C LYS A 14 -31.36 -13.77 -34.52
N LEU A 15 -32.31 -14.47 -33.89
CA LEU A 15 -32.00 -15.60 -33.02
C LEU A 15 -31.34 -16.76 -33.80
N VAL A 16 -30.17 -17.18 -33.34
CA VAL A 16 -29.43 -18.36 -33.79
C VAL A 16 -29.03 -19.17 -32.56
N THR A 17 -29.49 -20.41 -32.48
CA THR A 17 -29.23 -21.29 -31.32
C THR A 17 -28.08 -22.27 -31.53
N GLY A 18 -27.56 -22.36 -32.76
CA GLY A 18 -26.43 -23.22 -33.11
C GLY A 18 -25.10 -22.59 -32.73
N GLN A 19 -24.11 -23.43 -32.40
CA GLN A 19 -22.74 -23.00 -32.13
C GLN A 19 -22.03 -22.59 -33.43
N ILE A 20 -21.18 -21.57 -33.36
CA ILE A 20 -20.17 -21.26 -34.36
C ILE A 20 -18.89 -21.97 -33.93
N PHE A 21 -18.48 -22.97 -34.72
CA PHE A 21 -17.33 -23.80 -34.40
C PHE A 21 -16.39 -23.85 -35.61
N ASP A 22 -15.10 -23.61 -35.37
CA ASP A 22 -14.06 -23.92 -36.35
C ASP A 22 -12.77 -24.45 -35.73
N ARG A 23 -12.22 -25.44 -36.42
CA ARG A 23 -10.90 -26.03 -36.21
C ARG A 23 -10.14 -26.03 -37.53
N GLY A 24 -9.73 -24.83 -37.94
CA GLY A 24 -9.05 -24.59 -39.21
C GLY A 24 -8.10 -23.40 -39.10
N ASN A 25 -7.42 -23.08 -40.20
CA ASN A 25 -6.35 -22.06 -40.21
C ASN A 25 -6.77 -20.75 -40.86
N SER A 26 -8.07 -20.53 -41.06
CA SER A 26 -8.58 -19.36 -41.77
C SER A 26 -8.82 -18.18 -40.83
N SER A 27 -8.76 -16.96 -41.39
CA SER A 27 -9.17 -15.76 -40.66
C SER A 27 -10.70 -15.69 -40.57
N HIS A 28 -11.21 -15.21 -39.44
CA HIS A 28 -12.64 -15.13 -39.15
C HIS A 28 -13.08 -13.73 -38.78
N SER A 29 -14.27 -13.35 -39.22
CA SER A 29 -15.01 -12.18 -38.77
C SER A 29 -16.42 -12.58 -38.38
N ILE A 30 -16.79 -12.41 -37.12
CA ILE A 30 -18.12 -12.71 -36.59
C ILE A 30 -18.75 -11.43 -36.06
N THR A 31 -19.94 -11.12 -36.55
CA THR A 31 -20.73 -9.96 -36.11
C THR A 31 -22.10 -10.40 -35.61
N ILE A 32 -22.43 -10.06 -34.38
CA ILE A 32 -23.80 -10.15 -33.85
C ILE A 32 -24.40 -8.75 -33.96
N GLY A 33 -25.34 -8.55 -34.88
CA GLY A 33 -26.02 -7.28 -35.08
C GLY A 33 -26.91 -6.90 -33.90
N LYS A 34 -27.38 -5.64 -33.88
CA LYS A 34 -28.16 -5.08 -32.76
C LYS A 34 -29.42 -5.89 -32.41
N ASP A 35 -30.05 -6.50 -33.41
CA ASP A 35 -31.26 -7.33 -33.26
C ASP A 35 -30.92 -8.84 -33.20
N GLY A 36 -29.62 -9.17 -33.26
CA GLY A 36 -29.10 -10.53 -33.25
C GLY A 36 -29.04 -11.13 -31.84
N THR A 37 -29.29 -12.44 -31.75
CA THR A 37 -29.07 -13.21 -30.52
C THR A 37 -28.39 -14.53 -30.88
N LEU A 38 -27.23 -14.80 -30.30
CA LEU A 38 -26.53 -16.09 -30.42
C LEU A 38 -26.66 -16.86 -29.10
N GLY A 39 -27.17 -18.09 -29.18
CA GLY A 39 -27.40 -18.97 -28.04
C GLY A 39 -28.74 -18.71 -27.33
N ASN A 40 -29.06 -19.56 -26.34
CA ASN A 40 -30.31 -19.52 -25.58
C ASN A 40 -30.07 -18.99 -24.16
N THR A 41 -31.06 -18.31 -23.60
CA THR A 41 -31.04 -17.90 -22.18
C THR A 41 -30.80 -19.13 -21.28
N GLY A 42 -29.87 -19.02 -20.33
CA GLY A 42 -29.51 -20.10 -19.42
C GLY A 42 -28.56 -21.15 -20.02
N HIS A 43 -28.15 -21.03 -21.29
CA HIS A 43 -27.10 -21.88 -21.85
C HIS A 43 -25.73 -21.45 -21.32
N THR A 44 -25.05 -22.36 -20.61
CA THR A 44 -23.71 -22.12 -20.03
C THR A 44 -22.56 -22.68 -20.88
N GLY A 45 -22.88 -23.32 -22.00
CA GLY A 45 -21.89 -23.90 -22.91
C GLY A 45 -21.27 -22.87 -23.86
N THR A 46 -20.18 -23.26 -24.52
CA THR A 46 -19.52 -22.44 -25.54
C THR A 46 -20.40 -22.34 -26.80
N VAL A 47 -20.64 -21.12 -27.28
CA VAL A 47 -21.40 -20.82 -28.52
C VAL A 47 -20.52 -20.32 -29.66
N ILE A 48 -19.31 -19.83 -29.35
CA ILE A 48 -18.26 -19.58 -30.35
C ILE A 48 -17.00 -20.31 -29.88
N ASP A 49 -16.51 -21.27 -30.66
CA ASP A 49 -15.23 -21.95 -30.41
C ASP A 49 -14.37 -21.88 -31.67
N ILE A 50 -13.31 -21.09 -31.59
CA ILE A 50 -12.29 -20.96 -32.65
C ILE A 50 -11.01 -21.53 -32.10
N SER A 51 -10.58 -22.67 -32.64
CA SER A 51 -9.39 -23.39 -32.21
C SER A 51 -8.45 -23.61 -33.40
N ILE A 52 -7.36 -22.85 -33.47
CA ILE A 52 -6.43 -22.85 -34.63
C ILE A 52 -5.28 -23.85 -34.41
N ASN A 53 -4.84 -24.53 -35.46
CA ASN A 53 -3.69 -25.44 -35.45
C ASN A 53 -2.65 -25.12 -36.55
N GLY A 54 -1.56 -25.89 -36.62
CA GLY A 54 -0.50 -25.70 -37.63
C GLY A 54 0.43 -24.50 -37.39
N GLY A 55 0.93 -23.91 -38.49
CA GLY A 55 1.93 -22.83 -38.48
C GLY A 55 1.51 -21.52 -39.12
N ASP A 56 0.21 -21.36 -39.37
CA ASP A 56 -0.35 -20.19 -40.05
C ASP A 56 -0.50 -18.97 -39.12
N THR A 57 -0.84 -17.82 -39.71
CA THR A 57 -1.01 -16.55 -39.00
C THR A 57 -2.42 -15.95 -39.09
N PRO A 58 -3.49 -16.68 -38.69
CA PRO A 58 -4.85 -16.20 -38.87
C PRO A 58 -5.23 -15.07 -37.92
N THR A 59 -6.23 -14.29 -38.36
CA THR A 59 -6.81 -13.20 -37.58
C THR A 59 -8.27 -13.48 -37.24
N VAL A 60 -8.70 -13.06 -36.04
CA VAL A 60 -10.08 -13.20 -35.57
C VAL A 60 -10.62 -11.82 -35.20
N ASN A 61 -11.79 -11.47 -35.75
CA ASN A 61 -12.56 -10.29 -35.39
C ASN A 61 -13.93 -10.73 -34.84
N LEU A 62 -14.31 -10.20 -33.69
CA LEU A 62 -15.57 -10.50 -33.01
C LEU A 62 -16.22 -9.17 -32.60
N SER A 63 -17.40 -8.85 -33.16
CA SER A 63 -18.17 -7.66 -32.77
C SER A 63 -19.57 -8.07 -32.31
N ASN A 64 -19.90 -7.77 -31.05
CA ASN A 64 -21.22 -7.99 -30.48
C ASN A 64 -21.95 -6.67 -30.26
N LYS A 65 -23.03 -6.45 -30.99
CA LYS A 65 -23.98 -5.34 -30.82
C LYS A 65 -25.34 -5.79 -30.31
N GLY A 66 -25.60 -7.10 -30.32
CA GLY A 66 -26.84 -7.73 -29.88
C GLY A 66 -26.66 -8.48 -28.57
N THR A 67 -27.09 -9.74 -28.52
CA THR A 67 -26.97 -10.60 -27.33
C THR A 67 -26.19 -11.88 -27.63
N ILE A 68 -25.23 -12.22 -26.79
CA ILE A 68 -24.59 -13.54 -26.77
C ILE A 68 -24.96 -14.23 -25.46
N ASN A 69 -25.56 -15.42 -25.53
CA ASN A 69 -25.88 -16.28 -24.40
C ASN A 69 -25.08 -17.58 -24.51
N GLY A 70 -23.91 -17.60 -23.86
CA GLY A 70 -22.97 -18.72 -23.89
C GLY A 70 -21.52 -18.25 -23.99
N GLY A 71 -20.59 -19.20 -23.84
CA GLY A 71 -19.16 -18.91 -23.82
C GLY A 71 -18.57 -18.62 -25.20
N VAL A 72 -17.51 -17.82 -25.22
CA VAL A 72 -16.65 -17.59 -26.39
C VAL A 72 -15.25 -18.11 -26.06
N ARG A 73 -14.75 -19.01 -26.90
CA ARG A 73 -13.42 -19.59 -26.79
C ARG A 73 -12.64 -19.28 -28.06
N VAL A 74 -11.48 -18.65 -27.91
CA VAL A 74 -10.51 -18.46 -29.00
C VAL A 74 -9.16 -18.96 -28.52
N THR A 75 -8.70 -20.09 -29.05
CA THR A 75 -7.49 -20.77 -28.59
C THR A 75 -6.60 -21.23 -29.73
N SER A 76 -5.32 -21.44 -29.45
CA SER A 76 -4.48 -22.28 -30.29
C SER A 76 -4.38 -23.69 -29.70
N GLU A 77 -4.36 -24.70 -30.56
CA GLU A 77 -4.24 -26.11 -30.17
C GLU A 77 -2.78 -26.49 -29.84
N LEU A 78 -2.61 -27.60 -29.12
CA LEU A 78 -1.29 -28.18 -28.84
C LEU A 78 -0.54 -28.44 -30.16
N GLY A 79 0.74 -28.04 -30.20
CA GLY A 79 1.56 -28.14 -31.41
C GLY A 79 1.45 -26.97 -32.38
N PHE A 80 0.55 -26.00 -32.16
CA PHE A 80 0.56 -24.74 -32.92
C PHE A 80 1.89 -24.01 -32.69
N ASN A 81 2.51 -23.55 -33.78
CA ASN A 81 3.77 -22.79 -33.78
C ASN A 81 3.71 -21.48 -34.60
N GLY A 82 2.52 -21.14 -35.12
CA GLY A 82 2.27 -19.89 -35.84
C GLY A 82 1.94 -18.69 -34.94
N THR A 83 1.19 -17.72 -35.48
CA THR A 83 0.71 -16.54 -34.71
C THR A 83 -0.78 -16.33 -34.90
N LEU A 84 -1.58 -16.55 -33.85
CA LEU A 84 -3.01 -16.23 -33.86
C LEU A 84 -3.22 -14.84 -33.29
N THR A 85 -3.85 -13.94 -34.04
CA THR A 85 -4.19 -12.59 -33.57
C THR A 85 -5.70 -12.39 -33.48
N VAL A 86 -6.20 -12.07 -32.29
CA VAL A 86 -7.51 -11.44 -32.15
C VAL A 86 -7.33 -9.94 -32.42
N ASN A 87 -7.61 -9.52 -33.65
CA ASN A 87 -7.43 -8.13 -34.07
C ASN A 87 -8.36 -7.20 -33.27
N THR A 88 -9.63 -7.60 -33.11
CA THR A 88 -10.61 -6.87 -32.30
C THR A 88 -11.64 -7.84 -31.74
N PHE A 89 -11.80 -7.80 -30.42
CA PHE A 89 -13.01 -8.23 -29.73
C PHE A 89 -13.72 -6.98 -29.23
N GLU A 90 -14.94 -6.72 -29.69
CA GLU A 90 -15.75 -5.58 -29.30
C GLU A 90 -17.10 -6.04 -28.79
N ASN A 91 -17.47 -5.64 -27.58
CA ASN A 91 -18.81 -5.82 -27.02
C ASN A 91 -19.47 -4.47 -26.75
N THR A 92 -20.53 -4.15 -27.47
CA THR A 92 -21.42 -3.00 -27.19
C THR A 92 -22.82 -3.45 -26.75
N GLY A 93 -23.14 -4.74 -26.90
CA GLY A 93 -24.41 -5.35 -26.51
C GLY A 93 -24.35 -6.07 -25.17
N GLN A 94 -25.15 -7.14 -25.05
CA GLN A 94 -25.24 -8.00 -23.87
C GLN A 94 -24.44 -9.29 -24.08
N PHE A 95 -23.66 -9.69 -23.08
CA PHE A 95 -22.90 -10.94 -23.07
C PHE A 95 -23.14 -11.69 -21.76
N ASN A 96 -23.81 -12.84 -21.86
CA ASN A 96 -24.13 -13.72 -20.74
C ASN A 96 -23.34 -15.03 -20.91
N GLY A 97 -22.08 -15.03 -20.47
CA GLY A 97 -21.18 -16.17 -20.65
C GLY A 97 -19.74 -15.85 -20.26
N ASN A 98 -18.83 -16.81 -20.45
CA ASN A 98 -17.40 -16.61 -20.23
C ASN A 98 -16.66 -16.44 -21.57
N ILE A 99 -15.63 -15.60 -21.56
CA ILE A 99 -14.66 -15.47 -22.64
C ILE A 99 -13.38 -16.15 -22.20
N TYR A 100 -12.89 -17.10 -22.99
CA TYR A 100 -11.59 -17.70 -22.82
C TYR A 100 -10.73 -17.44 -24.06
N MET A 101 -9.60 -16.76 -23.87
CA MET A 101 -8.63 -16.50 -24.93
C MET A 101 -7.23 -16.92 -24.49
N GLY A 102 -6.51 -17.67 -25.32
CA GLY A 102 -5.13 -18.02 -24.98
C GLY A 102 -4.55 -19.21 -25.70
N ALA A 103 -3.24 -19.39 -25.53
CA ALA A 103 -2.48 -20.35 -26.32
C ALA A 103 -2.64 -21.83 -25.89
N GLY A 104 -3.39 -22.16 -24.83
CA GLY A 104 -3.73 -23.56 -24.50
C GLY A 104 -2.57 -24.57 -24.37
N GLY A 105 -1.33 -24.10 -24.11
CA GLY A 105 -0.11 -24.94 -24.06
C GLY A 105 0.70 -25.01 -25.37
N SER A 106 0.28 -24.29 -26.41
CA SER A 106 1.00 -24.09 -27.68
C SER A 106 2.35 -23.37 -27.51
N GLN A 107 3.27 -23.62 -28.45
CA GLN A 107 4.55 -22.89 -28.59
C GLN A 107 4.45 -21.65 -29.50
N GLY A 108 3.32 -21.47 -30.18
CA GLY A 108 3.04 -20.33 -31.05
C GLY A 108 2.68 -19.08 -30.27
N THR A 109 2.55 -17.96 -30.97
CA THR A 109 2.19 -16.67 -30.37
C THR A 109 0.67 -16.46 -30.42
N PHE A 110 0.09 -16.03 -29.30
CA PHE A 110 -1.31 -15.59 -29.24
C PHE A 110 -1.35 -14.09 -28.93
N ASN A 111 -1.86 -13.29 -29.87
CA ASN A 111 -1.96 -11.85 -29.73
C ASN A 111 -3.43 -11.42 -29.57
N ILE A 112 -3.66 -10.38 -28.78
CA ILE A 112 -4.93 -9.66 -28.72
C ILE A 112 -4.61 -8.18 -28.93
N ASP A 113 -4.93 -7.65 -30.10
CA ASP A 113 -4.64 -6.24 -30.40
C ASP A 113 -5.60 -5.32 -29.63
N ASN A 114 -6.90 -5.62 -29.69
CA ASN A 114 -7.92 -4.82 -29.01
C ASN A 114 -9.00 -5.71 -28.40
N PHE A 115 -9.18 -5.61 -27.09
CA PHE A 115 -10.36 -6.09 -26.39
C PHE A 115 -11.11 -4.88 -25.83
N ILE A 116 -12.35 -4.67 -26.26
CA ILE A 116 -13.14 -3.48 -25.93
C ILE A 116 -14.51 -3.90 -25.42
N ASN A 117 -14.85 -3.46 -24.22
CA ASN A 117 -16.19 -3.59 -23.67
C ASN A 117 -16.84 -2.23 -23.44
N SER A 118 -17.90 -1.92 -24.16
CA SER A 118 -18.79 -0.79 -23.93
C SER A 118 -20.23 -1.20 -23.61
N GLY A 119 -20.52 -2.50 -23.66
CA GLY A 119 -21.80 -3.10 -23.28
C GLY A 119 -21.77 -3.73 -21.89
N THR A 120 -22.62 -4.73 -21.68
CA THR A 120 -22.66 -5.48 -20.41
C THR A 120 -22.13 -6.89 -20.63
N MET A 121 -21.23 -7.33 -19.75
CA MET A 121 -20.81 -8.72 -19.65
C MET A 121 -21.03 -9.24 -18.23
N GLN A 122 -21.63 -10.41 -18.10
CA GLN A 122 -21.82 -11.06 -16.80
C GLN A 122 -21.85 -12.57 -16.92
N ASN A 123 -21.42 -13.25 -15.87
CA ASN A 123 -21.51 -14.71 -15.80
C ASN A 123 -21.33 -15.27 -14.40
N ASP A 124 -21.89 -16.46 -14.17
CA ASP A 124 -21.63 -17.33 -13.02
C ASP A 124 -20.32 -18.15 -13.19
N ASN A 125 -19.37 -17.62 -13.96
CA ASN A 125 -17.99 -18.10 -14.11
C ASN A 125 -17.12 -16.86 -14.37
N THR A 126 -15.79 -17.00 -14.40
CA THR A 126 -14.91 -15.87 -14.72
C THR A 126 -15.29 -15.29 -16.07
N VAL A 127 -15.67 -14.02 -16.12
CA VAL A 127 -16.29 -13.42 -17.31
C VAL A 127 -15.28 -13.31 -18.44
N VAL A 128 -14.08 -12.81 -18.15
CA VAL A 128 -12.98 -12.78 -19.11
C VAL A 128 -11.76 -13.47 -18.53
N SER A 129 -11.31 -14.54 -19.16
CA SER A 129 -10.12 -15.30 -18.78
C SER A 129 -9.14 -15.32 -19.96
N ILE A 130 -7.99 -14.68 -19.80
CA ILE A 130 -6.93 -14.64 -20.79
C ILE A 130 -5.69 -15.34 -20.25
N SER A 131 -5.01 -16.16 -21.04
CA SER A 131 -3.78 -16.85 -20.61
C SER A 131 -2.77 -17.05 -21.72
N ASN A 132 -1.48 -16.97 -21.40
CA ASN A 132 -0.37 -17.08 -22.36
C ASN A 132 -0.61 -16.26 -23.65
N ALA A 133 -0.90 -14.97 -23.48
CA ALA A 133 -1.23 -14.07 -24.58
C ALA A 133 -0.49 -12.73 -24.47
N LYS A 134 -0.21 -12.11 -25.61
CA LYS A 134 0.28 -10.74 -25.72
C LYS A 134 -0.89 -9.82 -26.05
N ILE A 135 -1.34 -9.07 -25.07
CA ILE A 135 -2.43 -8.11 -25.19
C ILE A 135 -1.84 -6.72 -25.42
N LYS A 136 -2.17 -6.08 -26.53
CA LYS A 136 -1.83 -4.68 -26.75
C LYS A 136 -2.76 -3.78 -25.94
N THR A 137 -4.07 -3.92 -26.10
CA THR A 137 -5.03 -3.12 -25.33
C THR A 137 -6.21 -3.94 -24.84
N PHE A 138 -6.46 -3.87 -23.54
CA PHE A 138 -7.72 -4.27 -22.92
C PHE A 138 -8.41 -3.02 -22.38
N THR A 139 -9.64 -2.75 -22.81
CA THR A 139 -10.41 -1.58 -22.39
C THR A 139 -11.81 -1.98 -21.96
N ASN A 140 -12.17 -1.57 -20.75
CA ASN A 140 -13.54 -1.62 -20.24
C ASN A 140 -14.09 -0.21 -20.05
N HIS A 141 -15.17 0.13 -20.77
CA HIS A 141 -15.94 1.37 -20.66
C HIS A 141 -17.27 1.20 -19.92
N SER A 142 -17.73 -0.03 -19.71
CA SER A 142 -19.03 -0.31 -19.09
C SER A 142 -18.91 -1.48 -18.10
N LEU A 143 -19.86 -2.42 -18.05
CA LEU A 143 -19.93 -3.43 -16.99
C LEU A 143 -19.29 -4.76 -17.38
N ILE A 144 -18.42 -5.28 -16.51
CA ILE A 144 -18.00 -6.68 -16.44
C ILE A 144 -18.28 -7.20 -15.02
N HIS A 145 -19.22 -8.13 -14.86
CA HIS A 145 -19.68 -8.64 -13.56
C HIS A 145 -19.46 -10.14 -13.41
N GLY A 146 -18.47 -10.52 -12.60
CA GLY A 146 -18.28 -11.90 -12.12
C GLY A 146 -19.27 -12.23 -11.01
N LEU A 147 -20.32 -12.99 -11.33
CA LEU A 147 -21.32 -13.40 -10.35
C LEU A 147 -20.80 -14.52 -9.45
N LYS A 148 -21.38 -14.65 -8.26
CA LYS A 148 -21.05 -15.71 -7.30
C LYS A 148 -19.56 -15.70 -6.93
N ASN A 149 -18.82 -16.77 -7.23
CA ASN A 149 -17.46 -16.98 -6.74
C ASN A 149 -16.40 -16.77 -7.85
N TYR A 150 -16.70 -15.89 -8.80
CA TYR A 150 -15.87 -15.76 -10.00
C TYR A 150 -15.44 -14.33 -10.29
N ASN A 151 -14.27 -14.22 -10.92
CA ASN A 151 -13.66 -12.92 -11.19
C ASN A 151 -14.33 -12.24 -12.39
N SER A 152 -14.36 -10.91 -12.42
CA SER A 152 -14.69 -10.19 -13.67
C SER A 152 -13.60 -10.37 -14.72
N LEU A 153 -12.32 -10.25 -14.33
CA LEU A 153 -11.19 -10.43 -15.24
C LEU A 153 -10.11 -11.30 -14.59
N SER A 154 -9.61 -12.27 -15.33
CA SER A 154 -8.45 -13.08 -14.98
C SER A 154 -7.42 -13.03 -16.10
N ILE A 155 -6.23 -12.52 -15.82
CA ILE A 155 -5.08 -12.56 -16.72
C ILE A 155 -4.08 -13.54 -16.12
N GLY A 156 -3.96 -14.72 -16.71
CA GLY A 156 -3.15 -15.82 -16.22
C GLY A 156 -1.86 -16.05 -17.02
N ASN A 157 -0.92 -16.72 -16.35
CA ASN A 157 0.31 -17.35 -16.83
C ASN A 157 0.97 -16.72 -18.06
N GLN A 158 2.10 -16.04 -17.85
CA GLN A 158 3.03 -15.57 -18.90
C GLN A 158 2.41 -14.57 -19.89
N SER A 159 1.23 -14.03 -19.58
CA SER A 159 0.60 -13.03 -20.44
C SER A 159 1.31 -11.68 -20.27
N THR A 160 1.45 -10.96 -21.38
CA THR A 160 1.90 -9.57 -21.35
C THR A 160 0.75 -8.64 -21.76
N VAL A 161 0.60 -7.51 -21.07
CA VAL A 161 -0.41 -6.50 -21.38
C VAL A 161 0.29 -5.16 -21.53
N GLU A 162 0.19 -4.53 -22.70
CA GLU A 162 0.73 -3.18 -22.85
C GLU A 162 -0.17 -2.16 -22.13
N ASN A 163 -1.49 -2.21 -22.35
CA ASN A 163 -2.43 -1.31 -21.69
C ASN A 163 -3.68 -2.05 -21.19
N LEU A 164 -3.95 -1.94 -19.89
CA LEU A 164 -5.20 -2.35 -19.25
C LEU A 164 -5.91 -1.09 -18.76
N ASN A 165 -7.01 -0.73 -19.40
CA ASN A 165 -7.76 0.49 -19.13
C ASN A 165 -9.16 0.15 -18.62
N ASN A 166 -9.52 0.67 -17.44
CA ASN A 166 -10.87 0.60 -16.90
C ASN A 166 -11.43 2.00 -16.69
N SER A 167 -12.49 2.35 -17.42
CA SER A 167 -13.32 3.54 -17.22
C SER A 167 -14.76 3.21 -16.86
N GLY A 168 -15.16 1.94 -17.01
CA GLY A 168 -16.44 1.41 -16.57
C GLY A 168 -16.39 0.77 -15.18
N THR A 169 -17.21 -0.25 -14.97
CA THR A 169 -17.26 -1.05 -13.74
C THR A 169 -16.79 -2.47 -14.00
N MET A 170 -15.77 -2.90 -13.27
CA MET A 170 -15.45 -4.31 -13.08
C MET A 170 -15.87 -4.70 -11.66
N GLN A 171 -16.73 -5.71 -11.53
CA GLN A 171 -17.23 -6.10 -10.23
C GLN A 171 -17.32 -7.61 -10.04
N SER A 172 -17.20 -8.08 -8.80
CA SER A 172 -17.39 -9.48 -8.44
C SER A 172 -18.04 -9.66 -7.08
N ASP A 173 -18.87 -10.70 -6.93
CA ASP A 173 -19.60 -10.90 -5.67
C ASP A 173 -18.68 -11.44 -4.57
N ASN A 174 -18.12 -12.63 -4.76
CA ASN A 174 -17.33 -13.33 -3.72
C ASN A 174 -15.87 -13.63 -4.12
N ALA A 175 -15.44 -13.24 -5.31
CA ALA A 175 -14.07 -13.45 -5.80
C ALA A 175 -13.38 -12.14 -6.15
N ASN A 176 -12.12 -12.19 -6.57
CA ASN A 176 -11.38 -10.98 -6.89
C ASN A 176 -12.02 -10.32 -8.11
N SER A 177 -12.18 -9.00 -8.15
CA SER A 177 -12.67 -8.38 -9.38
C SER A 177 -11.67 -8.59 -10.51
N ILE A 178 -10.40 -8.25 -10.26
CA ILE A 178 -9.31 -8.52 -11.19
C ILE A 178 -8.29 -9.44 -10.52
N SER A 179 -7.99 -10.56 -11.18
CA SER A 179 -6.93 -11.48 -10.78
C SER A 179 -5.84 -11.50 -11.85
N ILE A 180 -4.61 -11.19 -11.46
CA ILE A 180 -3.44 -11.27 -12.34
C ILE A 180 -2.52 -12.34 -11.78
N GLY A 181 -2.27 -13.37 -12.58
CA GLY A 181 -1.55 -14.57 -12.17
C GLY A 181 -0.05 -14.50 -12.42
N ASN A 182 0.61 -15.65 -12.18
CA ASN A 182 2.06 -15.76 -12.17
C ASN A 182 2.72 -15.36 -13.48
N ASN A 183 3.88 -14.71 -13.38
CA ASN A 183 4.74 -14.29 -14.48
C ASN A 183 4.01 -13.44 -15.53
N CYS A 184 2.91 -12.78 -15.15
CA CYS A 184 2.25 -11.83 -16.04
C CYS A 184 2.93 -10.47 -15.93
N THR A 185 3.06 -9.77 -17.04
CA THR A 185 3.62 -8.41 -17.07
C THR A 185 2.58 -7.44 -17.61
N ILE A 186 2.25 -6.40 -16.85
CA ILE A 186 1.41 -5.30 -17.32
C ILE A 186 2.29 -4.05 -17.39
N LYS A 187 2.38 -3.42 -18.56
CA LYS A 187 3.12 -2.17 -18.70
C LYS A 187 2.32 -1.02 -18.09
N ASN A 188 1.08 -0.81 -18.54
CA ASN A 188 0.23 0.25 -18.00
C ASN A 188 -1.10 -0.33 -17.51
N PHE A 189 -1.38 -0.13 -16.22
CA PHE A 189 -2.68 -0.40 -15.60
C PHE A 189 -3.31 0.95 -15.24
N ASN A 190 -4.42 1.31 -15.89
CA ASN A 190 -5.11 2.58 -15.71
C ASN A 190 -6.55 2.33 -15.26
N ASN A 191 -6.91 2.76 -14.05
CA ASN A 191 -8.28 2.75 -13.58
C ASN A 191 -8.80 4.18 -13.38
N SER A 192 -9.77 4.61 -14.19
CA SER A 192 -10.60 5.80 -13.97
C SER A 192 -12.05 5.47 -13.61
N GLY A 193 -12.44 4.21 -13.70
CA GLY A 193 -13.77 3.70 -13.34
C GLY A 193 -13.81 3.04 -11.96
N THR A 194 -14.70 2.06 -11.80
CA THR A 194 -14.85 1.29 -10.56
C THR A 194 -14.31 -0.14 -10.74
N ILE A 195 -13.54 -0.61 -9.77
CA ILE A 195 -13.14 -2.00 -9.61
C ILE A 195 -13.56 -2.42 -8.20
N GLN A 196 -14.46 -3.39 -8.05
CA GLN A 196 -14.99 -3.73 -6.72
C GLN A 196 -15.25 -5.22 -6.51
N SER A 197 -14.96 -5.72 -5.32
CA SER A 197 -15.39 -7.04 -4.86
C SER A 197 -16.16 -6.94 -3.55
N ASN A 198 -17.28 -7.65 -3.40
CA ASN A 198 -18.07 -7.57 -2.16
C ASN A 198 -17.45 -8.38 -1.00
N LYS A 199 -16.71 -9.47 -1.29
CA LYS A 199 -16.10 -10.32 -0.24
C LYS A 199 -14.62 -10.65 -0.41
N SER A 200 -14.02 -10.31 -1.55
CA SER A 200 -12.60 -10.58 -1.83
C SER A 200 -11.89 -9.28 -2.22
N ASN A 201 -10.71 -9.36 -2.83
CA ASN A 201 -9.94 -8.18 -3.19
C ASN A 201 -10.51 -7.48 -4.43
N GLY A 202 -10.41 -6.16 -4.50
CA GLY A 202 -10.67 -5.44 -5.75
C GLY A 202 -9.70 -5.89 -6.83
N ILE A 203 -8.40 -5.82 -6.51
CA ILE A 203 -7.32 -6.31 -7.36
C ILE A 203 -6.44 -7.28 -6.58
N TYR A 204 -6.16 -8.43 -7.17
CA TYR A 204 -5.19 -9.40 -6.65
C TYR A 204 -4.13 -9.69 -7.71
N LEU A 205 -2.89 -9.28 -7.43
CA LEU A 205 -1.72 -9.57 -8.25
C LEU A 205 -0.87 -10.64 -7.56
N VAL A 206 -0.56 -11.73 -8.26
CA VAL A 206 0.24 -12.85 -7.74
C VAL A 206 1.43 -13.10 -8.64
N LYS A 207 2.64 -12.90 -8.12
CA LYS A 207 3.90 -13.12 -8.82
C LYS A 207 3.94 -12.51 -10.22
N GLY A 208 3.30 -11.35 -10.37
CA GLY A 208 3.27 -10.59 -11.60
C GLY A 208 4.06 -9.30 -11.47
N THR A 209 4.31 -8.67 -12.62
CA THR A 209 5.01 -7.39 -12.72
C THR A 209 4.07 -6.33 -13.26
N ILE A 210 4.04 -5.16 -12.63
CA ILE A 210 3.40 -3.96 -13.20
C ILE A 210 4.43 -2.85 -13.33
N GLU A 211 4.57 -2.25 -14.52
CA GLU A 211 5.47 -1.10 -14.67
C GLU A 211 4.82 0.19 -14.14
N ASN A 212 3.63 0.52 -14.62
CA ASN A 212 2.90 1.73 -14.22
C ASN A 212 1.47 1.39 -13.80
N PHE A 213 1.14 1.60 -12.53
CA PHE A 213 -0.21 1.48 -12.01
C PHE A 213 -0.74 2.87 -11.67
N THR A 214 -1.83 3.29 -12.31
CA THR A 214 -2.50 4.57 -12.07
C THR A 214 -3.96 4.35 -11.69
N ASN A 215 -4.36 4.90 -10.55
CA ASN A 215 -5.75 4.95 -10.11
C ASN A 215 -6.26 6.40 -10.02
N SER A 216 -7.28 6.74 -10.80
CA SER A 216 -8.10 7.95 -10.69
C SER A 216 -9.57 7.66 -10.44
N GLY A 217 -9.95 6.38 -10.38
CA GLY A 217 -11.28 5.93 -10.04
C GLY A 217 -11.34 5.31 -8.64
N THR A 218 -12.23 4.34 -8.48
CA THR A 218 -12.52 3.68 -7.20
C THR A 218 -12.10 2.21 -7.25
N ILE A 219 -11.38 1.75 -6.23
CA ILE A 219 -11.00 0.35 -6.03
C ILE A 219 -11.45 -0.10 -4.64
N LEU A 220 -12.35 -1.10 -4.58
CA LEU A 220 -12.95 -1.60 -3.33
C LEU A 220 -12.80 -3.12 -3.18
N GLY A 221 -12.63 -3.58 -1.95
CA GLY A 221 -12.66 -5.00 -1.62
C GLY A 221 -12.46 -5.28 -0.13
N SER A 222 -12.31 -6.54 0.26
CA SER A 222 -11.77 -6.91 1.57
C SER A 222 -10.34 -6.37 1.73
N SER A 223 -9.54 -6.47 0.67
CA SER A 223 -8.47 -5.52 0.39
C SER A 223 -8.78 -4.77 -0.90
N GLY A 224 -8.58 -3.45 -0.96
CA GLY A 224 -8.71 -2.72 -2.22
C GLY A 224 -7.73 -3.27 -3.26
N ILE A 225 -6.44 -3.28 -2.89
CA ILE A 225 -5.35 -3.90 -3.67
C ILE A 225 -4.59 -4.87 -2.80
N ARG A 226 -4.31 -6.07 -3.31
CA ARG A 226 -3.42 -7.06 -2.69
C ARG A 226 -2.35 -7.52 -3.67
N LEU A 227 -1.09 -7.35 -3.29
CA LEU A 227 0.09 -7.72 -4.07
C LEU A 227 0.81 -8.87 -3.37
N ALA A 228 0.88 -10.04 -4.01
CA ALA A 228 1.50 -11.25 -3.45
C ALA A 228 2.68 -11.70 -4.30
N GLY A 229 3.91 -11.73 -3.77
CA GLY A 229 5.10 -12.14 -4.53
C GLY A 229 5.42 -11.24 -5.73
N SER A 230 4.90 -10.02 -5.77
CA SER A 230 4.77 -9.20 -6.99
C SER A 230 5.78 -8.07 -7.04
N ILE A 231 6.09 -7.61 -8.26
CA ILE A 231 7.02 -6.49 -8.49
C ILE A 231 6.24 -5.35 -9.16
N VAL A 232 6.27 -4.16 -8.58
CA VAL A 232 5.63 -2.98 -9.17
C VAL A 232 6.63 -1.84 -9.22
N LYS A 233 6.89 -1.31 -10.41
CA LYS A 233 7.82 -0.17 -10.53
C LYS A 233 7.17 1.11 -10.00
N SER A 234 5.92 1.40 -10.38
CA SER A 234 5.22 2.57 -9.84
C SER A 234 3.74 2.32 -9.56
N ILE A 235 3.28 2.82 -8.40
CA ILE A 235 1.87 2.99 -8.05
C ILE A 235 1.61 4.48 -7.86
N THR A 236 0.62 5.01 -8.59
CA THR A 236 0.12 6.38 -8.43
C THR A 236 -1.38 6.35 -8.19
N ASN A 237 -1.80 6.61 -6.95
CA ASN A 237 -3.19 6.96 -6.67
C ASN A 237 -3.36 8.46 -6.84
N THR A 238 -4.03 8.90 -7.90
CA THR A 238 -4.24 10.33 -8.21
C THR A 238 -5.21 11.00 -7.24
N ASN A 239 -5.37 12.32 -7.31
CA ASN A 239 -6.22 13.09 -6.40
C ASN A 239 -7.72 12.70 -6.42
N GLN A 240 -8.24 12.12 -7.50
CA GLN A 240 -9.60 11.56 -7.52
C GLN A 240 -9.67 10.09 -7.11
N GLY A 241 -8.51 9.44 -6.96
CA GLY A 241 -8.42 8.01 -6.72
C GLY A 241 -8.81 7.63 -5.28
N LEU A 242 -9.70 6.64 -5.17
CA LEU A 242 -10.03 5.97 -3.91
C LEU A 242 -9.57 4.52 -3.97
N ILE A 243 -8.84 4.08 -2.94
CA ILE A 243 -8.54 2.67 -2.68
C ILE A 243 -9.01 2.36 -1.26
N SER A 244 -10.00 1.48 -1.10
CA SER A 244 -10.60 1.21 0.21
C SER A 244 -10.94 -0.27 0.41
N GLY A 245 -10.94 -0.70 1.67
CA GLY A 245 -11.32 -2.03 2.09
C GLY A 245 -11.23 -2.22 3.59
N ALA A 246 -11.29 -3.47 4.08
CA ALA A 246 -10.84 -3.75 5.44
C ALA A 246 -9.32 -3.48 5.54
N VAL A 247 -8.60 -3.62 4.43
CA VAL A 247 -7.26 -3.09 4.18
C VAL A 247 -7.30 -2.32 2.86
N GLY A 248 -6.74 -1.12 2.79
CA GLY A 248 -6.68 -0.37 1.52
C GLY A 248 -5.71 -1.05 0.54
N VAL A 249 -4.43 -1.10 0.90
CA VAL A 249 -3.37 -1.75 0.14
C VAL A 249 -2.60 -2.74 1.02
N ALA A 250 -2.48 -3.99 0.56
CA ALA A 250 -1.74 -5.04 1.23
C ALA A 250 -0.57 -5.54 0.38
N LEU A 251 0.63 -5.57 0.95
CA LEU A 251 1.82 -6.19 0.36
C LEU A 251 2.20 -7.48 1.11
N ASP A 252 2.18 -8.58 0.38
CA ASP A 252 2.62 -9.91 0.82
C ASP A 252 3.84 -10.32 -0.02
N ASN A 253 5.08 -10.16 0.48
CA ASN A 253 6.28 -10.42 -0.30
C ASN A 253 6.29 -9.63 -1.64
N ALA A 254 6.00 -8.34 -1.59
CA ALA A 254 5.92 -7.51 -2.78
C ALA A 254 6.91 -6.35 -2.73
N ASN A 255 7.49 -6.02 -3.88
CA ASN A 255 8.49 -4.98 -4.03
C ASN A 255 7.91 -3.84 -4.88
N ILE A 256 7.89 -2.64 -4.32
CA ILE A 256 7.52 -1.41 -5.01
C ILE A 256 8.71 -0.47 -5.08
N GLU A 257 9.06 0.01 -6.27
CA GLU A 257 10.09 1.05 -6.38
C GLU A 257 9.53 2.42 -5.96
N ASN A 258 8.39 2.85 -6.54
CA ASN A 258 7.79 4.15 -6.23
C ASN A 258 6.30 4.03 -5.90
N PHE A 259 5.90 4.43 -4.70
CA PHE A 259 4.49 4.54 -4.28
C PHE A 259 4.17 6.01 -4.06
N THR A 260 3.25 6.57 -4.86
CA THR A 260 2.69 7.91 -4.65
C THR A 260 1.19 7.84 -4.39
N ASN A 261 0.74 8.37 -3.25
CA ASN A 261 -0.67 8.61 -2.97
C ASN A 261 -0.97 10.11 -3.01
N LYS A 262 -1.87 10.56 -3.88
CA LYS A 262 -2.44 11.92 -3.92
C LYS A 262 -3.94 11.92 -3.60
N GLY A 263 -4.58 10.77 -3.73
CA GLY A 263 -6.01 10.57 -3.44
C GLY A 263 -6.23 10.08 -2.02
N THR A 264 -7.23 9.22 -1.86
CA THR A 264 -7.56 8.60 -0.56
C THR A 264 -7.23 7.11 -0.57
N ILE A 265 -6.51 6.66 0.47
CA ILE A 265 -6.38 5.25 0.82
C ILE A 265 -7.02 5.06 2.18
N GLU A 266 -7.96 4.11 2.28
CA GLU A 266 -8.80 3.93 3.47
C GLU A 266 -8.79 2.49 3.97
N SER A 267 -8.74 2.33 5.29
CA SER A 267 -9.17 1.12 5.99
C SER A 267 -10.44 1.36 6.77
N THR A 268 -11.45 0.55 6.48
CA THR A 268 -12.77 0.59 7.13
C THR A 268 -12.88 -0.31 8.35
N SER A 269 -11.82 -1.09 8.64
CA SER A 269 -11.77 -2.06 9.73
C SER A 269 -11.19 -1.44 11.01
N SER A 270 -11.82 -1.73 12.15
CA SER A 270 -11.30 -1.40 13.49
C SER A 270 -10.45 -2.51 14.12
N ASP A 271 -10.25 -3.64 13.42
CA ASP A 271 -9.27 -4.64 13.87
C ASP A 271 -7.86 -4.03 13.87
N LYS A 272 -7.16 -4.10 15.01
CA LYS A 272 -5.77 -3.66 15.18
C LYS A 272 -4.79 -4.29 14.18
N LYS A 273 -5.16 -5.44 13.61
CA LYS A 273 -4.41 -6.15 12.56
C LYS A 273 -4.49 -5.53 11.18
N ASN A 274 -5.43 -4.63 10.97
CA ASN A 274 -5.67 -3.98 9.70
C ASN A 274 -5.16 -2.54 9.70
N ALA A 275 -4.91 -2.04 8.50
CA ALA A 275 -4.49 -0.67 8.26
C ALA A 275 -4.90 -0.23 6.87
N ALA A 276 -4.85 1.08 6.61
CA ALA A 276 -5.04 1.59 5.25
C ALA A 276 -3.96 1.04 4.32
N ILE A 277 -2.73 0.92 4.80
CA ILE A 277 -1.61 0.30 4.09
C ILE A 277 -0.89 -0.68 5.01
N ILE A 278 -0.65 -1.90 4.53
CA ILE A 278 0.13 -2.91 5.23
C ILE A 278 1.31 -3.33 4.36
N VAL A 279 2.53 -3.10 4.86
CA VAL A 279 3.79 -3.52 4.23
C VAL A 279 4.31 -4.77 4.94
N GLY A 280 4.05 -5.93 4.35
CA GLY A 280 4.29 -7.25 4.96
C GLY A 280 3.02 -7.78 5.63
N LYS A 281 2.51 -8.93 5.19
CA LYS A 281 1.25 -9.50 5.71
C LYS A 281 1.24 -11.05 5.64
N TYR A 282 0.37 -11.64 6.48
CA TYR A 282 0.13 -13.07 6.79
C TYR A 282 0.69 -14.13 5.81
N GLY A 283 1.58 -14.98 6.33
CA GLY A 283 1.75 -16.35 5.83
C GLY A 283 2.81 -16.57 4.75
N PHE A 284 3.59 -15.55 4.39
CA PHE A 284 4.79 -15.72 3.57
C PHE A 284 6.04 -15.48 4.41
N SER A 285 7.07 -16.30 4.20
CA SER A 285 8.40 -16.18 4.84
C SER A 285 9.22 -14.99 4.34
N ASP A 286 8.64 -14.17 3.48
CA ASP A 286 9.37 -13.28 2.60
C ASP A 286 8.89 -11.83 2.78
N LYS A 287 9.83 -10.90 2.60
CA LYS A 287 9.75 -9.49 2.99
C LYS A 287 9.09 -8.64 1.90
N SER A 288 8.36 -7.60 2.28
CA SER A 288 7.91 -6.57 1.33
C SER A 288 8.81 -5.35 1.39
N THR A 289 9.05 -4.71 0.24
CA THR A 289 9.79 -3.44 0.18
C THR A 289 9.00 -2.36 -0.54
N ILE A 290 9.09 -1.14 -0.04
CA ILE A 290 8.77 0.07 -0.79
C ILE A 290 10.01 0.96 -0.74
N ASN A 291 10.61 1.30 -1.87
CA ASN A 291 11.81 2.15 -1.86
C ASN A 291 11.40 3.59 -1.53
N ASN A 292 10.61 4.20 -2.41
CA ASN A 292 10.15 5.58 -2.24
C ASN A 292 8.65 5.61 -2.02
N PHE A 293 8.22 5.92 -0.79
CA PHE A 293 6.80 6.15 -0.48
C PHE A 293 6.55 7.64 -0.23
N THR A 294 5.79 8.28 -1.12
CA THR A 294 5.25 9.63 -0.91
C THR A 294 3.73 9.60 -0.68
N ASN A 295 3.28 10.11 0.46
CA ASN A 295 1.87 10.44 0.69
C ASN A 295 1.64 11.95 0.55
N ASP A 296 1.02 12.38 -0.53
CA ASP A 296 0.58 13.75 -0.86
C ASP A 296 -0.97 13.85 -0.88
N GLY A 297 -1.63 12.86 -0.29
CA GLY A 297 -3.09 12.74 -0.23
C GLY A 297 -3.56 12.46 1.19
N THR A 298 -4.66 11.71 1.30
CA THR A 298 -5.21 11.28 2.59
C THR A 298 -5.02 9.78 2.77
N ILE A 299 -4.52 9.39 3.93
CA ILE A 299 -4.57 8.03 4.44
C ILE A 299 -5.47 8.05 5.66
N THR A 300 -6.53 7.25 5.67
CA THR A 300 -7.48 7.21 6.79
C THR A 300 -7.78 5.79 7.24
N SER A 301 -7.89 5.55 8.54
CA SER A 301 -8.11 4.21 9.07
C SER A 301 -8.87 4.23 10.39
N LYS A 302 -9.80 3.29 10.56
CA LYS A 302 -10.43 2.99 11.86
C LYS A 302 -9.55 2.18 12.83
N SER A 303 -8.30 1.97 12.44
CA SER A 303 -7.29 1.23 13.17
C SER A 303 -5.95 1.92 12.91
N ASN A 304 -4.92 1.22 12.44
CA ASN A 304 -3.63 1.82 12.10
C ASN A 304 -3.66 2.50 10.73
N GLY A 305 -2.96 3.62 10.55
CA GLY A 305 -2.81 4.26 9.23
C GLY A 305 -1.94 3.40 8.31
N ILE A 306 -0.69 3.20 8.71
CA ILE A 306 0.30 2.38 8.00
C ILE A 306 0.85 1.34 8.99
N ILE A 307 0.88 0.07 8.59
CA ILE A 307 1.61 -0.99 9.31
C ILE A 307 2.82 -1.42 8.50
N VAL A 308 3.97 -1.53 9.15
CA VAL A 308 5.15 -2.20 8.60
C VAL A 308 5.50 -3.39 9.47
N SER A 309 5.43 -4.59 8.90
CA SER A 309 5.62 -5.84 9.62
C SER A 309 7.06 -6.35 9.59
N GLY A 310 7.35 -7.29 10.51
CA GLY A 310 8.63 -7.99 10.68
C GLY A 310 9.35 -8.28 9.37
N GLY A 311 10.59 -7.79 9.23
CA GLY A 311 11.43 -8.03 8.06
C GLY A 311 11.12 -7.19 6.81
N SER A 312 9.97 -6.53 6.74
CA SER A 312 9.63 -5.63 5.62
C SER A 312 10.29 -4.26 5.80
N LYS A 313 10.38 -3.48 4.71
CA LYS A 313 11.08 -2.20 4.67
C LYS A 313 10.32 -1.16 3.86
N ILE A 314 10.31 0.07 4.38
CA ILE A 314 10.12 1.27 3.58
C ILE A 314 11.44 2.02 3.64
N GLU A 315 12.14 2.22 2.52
CA GLU A 315 13.44 2.90 2.54
C GLU A 315 13.31 4.38 2.83
N THR A 316 12.28 5.04 2.29
CA THR A 316 11.98 6.43 2.64
C THR A 316 10.47 6.66 2.56
N LEU A 317 9.91 7.14 3.67
CA LEU A 317 8.53 7.59 3.76
C LEU A 317 8.50 9.11 3.87
N VAL A 318 7.93 9.77 2.86
CA VAL A 318 7.71 11.22 2.83
C VAL A 318 6.21 11.48 2.93
N ASN A 319 5.77 12.07 4.03
CA ASN A 319 4.40 12.57 4.17
C ASN A 319 4.35 14.05 3.81
N LYS A 320 3.57 14.40 2.79
CA LYS A 320 3.16 15.75 2.39
C LYS A 320 1.69 16.03 2.67
N GLY A 321 0.89 14.96 2.82
CA GLY A 321 -0.54 15.02 3.07
C GLY A 321 -0.92 14.68 4.52
N SER A 322 -2.08 14.04 4.68
CA SER A 322 -2.66 13.71 5.99
C SER A 322 -2.72 12.20 6.21
N ILE A 323 -2.34 11.77 7.41
CA ILE A 323 -2.56 10.43 7.93
C ILE A 323 -3.47 10.56 9.15
N LYS A 324 -4.64 9.92 9.12
CA LYS A 324 -5.64 9.94 10.21
C LYS A 324 -5.99 8.52 10.62
N ALA A 325 -5.70 8.15 11.86
CA ALA A 325 -5.86 6.79 12.35
C ALA A 325 -6.53 6.77 13.73
N ASP A 326 -7.51 5.89 13.94
CA ASP A 326 -8.13 5.75 15.27
C ASP A 326 -7.20 5.02 16.27
N LEU A 327 -6.18 4.29 15.78
CA LEU A 327 -5.14 3.67 16.62
C LEU A 327 -3.79 4.39 16.41
N ASP A 328 -2.82 3.80 15.72
CA ASP A 328 -1.52 4.43 15.47
C ASP A 328 -1.45 4.99 14.04
N GLY A 329 -0.81 6.14 13.85
CA GLY A 329 -0.63 6.75 12.52
C GLY A 329 0.27 5.88 11.65
N ILE A 330 1.49 5.65 12.14
CA ILE A 330 2.44 4.70 11.58
C ILE A 330 2.80 3.71 12.68
N SER A 331 2.51 2.43 12.46
CA SER A 331 2.82 1.35 13.39
C SER A 331 3.86 0.42 12.78
N LEU A 332 4.94 0.24 13.51
CA LEU A 332 5.80 -0.91 13.32
C LEU A 332 5.29 -1.98 14.27
N ALA A 333 4.82 -3.09 13.74
CA ALA A 333 4.32 -4.20 14.54
C ALA A 333 4.37 -5.50 13.74
N ASP A 334 4.82 -6.59 14.37
CA ASP A 334 4.65 -7.94 13.82
C ASP A 334 3.54 -8.69 14.53
N TYR A 335 2.91 -9.56 13.76
CA TYR A 335 1.97 -10.54 14.24
C TYR A 335 2.65 -11.91 14.21
N ASN A 336 3.41 -12.26 15.26
CA ASN A 336 3.84 -13.60 15.72
C ASN A 336 4.33 -14.68 14.71
N TRP A 337 4.42 -14.46 13.40
CA TRP A 337 4.72 -15.51 12.41
C TRP A 337 6.14 -15.47 11.84
N MET A 338 6.92 -14.42 12.12
CA MET A 338 8.32 -14.32 11.71
C MET A 338 9.23 -13.89 12.88
N PRO A 339 9.48 -14.78 13.85
CA PRO A 339 10.19 -14.43 15.09
C PRO A 339 11.65 -13.97 14.91
N ASP A 340 12.22 -14.10 13.69
CA ASP A 340 13.67 -13.98 13.47
C ASP A 340 14.15 -12.81 12.59
N THR A 341 13.28 -11.87 12.18
CA THR A 341 13.66 -10.83 11.20
C THR A 341 13.81 -9.43 11.82
N LYS A 342 14.97 -8.78 11.56
CA LYS A 342 15.20 -7.35 11.84
C LYS A 342 14.21 -6.51 11.01
N ILE A 343 13.58 -5.51 11.62
CA ILE A 343 12.83 -4.47 10.91
C ILE A 343 13.79 -3.31 10.65
N ASP A 344 13.91 -2.93 9.38
CA ASP A 344 14.73 -1.81 8.91
C ASP A 344 13.80 -0.85 8.20
N LEU A 345 13.37 0.19 8.91
CA LEU A 345 12.78 1.36 8.27
C LEU A 345 13.90 2.34 7.99
N GLY A 346 13.93 2.88 6.77
CA GLY A 346 14.76 4.05 6.54
C GLY A 346 14.12 5.30 7.17
N SER A 347 14.15 6.41 6.46
CA SER A 347 13.76 7.70 7.04
C SER A 347 12.24 7.94 6.96
N ILE A 348 11.69 8.54 8.01
CA ILE A 348 10.33 9.09 8.05
C ILE A 348 10.44 10.62 8.03
N ILE A 349 9.92 11.25 6.98
CA ILE A 349 10.01 12.69 6.76
C ILE A 349 8.60 13.26 6.64
N LEU A 350 8.25 14.19 7.51
CA LEU A 350 6.99 14.93 7.45
C LEU A 350 7.30 16.33 6.90
N GLU A 351 6.82 16.60 5.70
CA GLU A 351 7.00 17.88 5.00
C GLU A 351 6.07 18.95 5.54
N SER A 352 6.38 20.22 5.23
CA SER A 352 5.58 21.36 5.64
C SER A 352 4.11 21.23 5.21
N GLY A 353 3.18 21.48 6.14
CA GLY A 353 1.74 21.34 5.91
C GLY A 353 1.19 19.92 6.03
N SER A 354 2.06 18.92 6.25
CA SER A 354 1.65 17.53 6.44
C SER A 354 1.21 17.26 7.89
N SER A 355 0.41 16.21 8.09
CA SER A 355 -0.09 15.87 9.43
C SER A 355 -0.18 14.37 9.66
N ILE A 356 0.11 13.93 10.88
CA ILE A 356 -0.31 12.65 11.44
C ILE A 356 -1.23 12.94 12.63
N GLN A 357 -2.44 12.37 12.62
CA GLN A 357 -3.39 12.43 13.73
C GLN A 357 -3.79 10.99 14.09
N ALA A 358 -3.41 10.56 15.28
CA ALA A 358 -3.59 9.19 15.74
C ALA A 358 -4.33 9.14 17.08
N GLY A 359 -5.24 8.18 17.26
CA GLY A 359 -5.95 7.99 18.53
C GLY A 359 -5.05 7.46 19.66
N ASN A 360 -3.93 6.83 19.33
CA ASN A 360 -2.93 6.32 20.28
C ASN A 360 -1.54 6.95 20.02
N ASN A 361 -0.68 6.35 19.20
CA ASN A 361 0.65 6.92 18.93
C ASN A 361 0.72 7.47 17.49
N GLY A 362 1.23 8.68 17.31
CA GLY A 362 1.45 9.24 15.96
C GLY A 362 2.39 8.35 15.15
N ILE A 363 3.57 8.10 15.70
CA ILE A 363 4.54 7.10 15.23
C ILE A 363 4.79 6.12 16.37
N ASN A 364 4.49 4.85 16.14
CA ASN A 364 4.62 3.76 17.10
C ASN A 364 5.73 2.79 16.68
N ILE A 365 6.85 2.80 17.39
CA ILE A 365 7.97 1.90 17.18
C ILE A 365 7.97 0.87 18.31
N GLU A 366 7.12 -0.16 18.17
CA GLU A 366 6.96 -1.20 19.19
C GLU A 366 7.02 -2.60 18.55
N HIS A 367 7.38 -3.61 19.33
CA HIS A 367 7.33 -4.99 18.89
C HIS A 367 7.18 -5.94 20.09
N THR A 368 6.35 -6.97 19.93
CA THR A 368 6.12 -7.99 20.98
C THR A 368 7.32 -8.90 21.23
N ASN A 369 8.27 -8.97 20.30
CA ASN A 369 9.56 -9.62 20.49
C ASN A 369 10.67 -8.61 20.83
N SER A 370 11.72 -9.09 21.49
CA SER A 370 12.85 -8.30 21.98
C SER A 370 13.87 -7.92 20.91
N ARG A 371 13.54 -7.98 19.61
CA ARG A 371 14.51 -7.71 18.54
C ARG A 371 14.55 -6.22 18.20
N PRO A 372 15.75 -5.67 17.88
CA PRO A 372 15.87 -4.27 17.50
C PRO A 372 15.09 -3.97 16.23
N ILE A 373 14.18 -3.01 16.33
CA ILE A 373 13.75 -2.23 15.17
C ILE A 373 14.80 -1.15 14.98
N VAL A 374 15.26 -0.94 13.75
CA VAL A 374 16.14 0.18 13.40
C VAL A 374 15.40 1.12 12.46
N VAL A 375 15.39 2.40 12.81
CA VAL A 375 14.80 3.48 12.01
C VAL A 375 15.91 4.44 11.58
N GLY A 376 15.98 4.76 10.28
CA GLY A 376 17.01 5.62 9.69
C GLY A 376 16.88 7.12 9.99
N GLY A 377 15.85 7.53 10.73
CA GLY A 377 15.65 8.89 11.23
C GLY A 377 14.20 9.33 11.16
N ILE A 378 13.81 10.27 12.02
CA ILE A 378 12.50 10.93 11.97
C ILE A 378 12.73 12.43 11.84
N GLU A 379 12.20 13.03 10.78
CA GLU A 379 12.26 14.46 10.54
C GLU A 379 10.85 15.04 10.48
N VAL A 380 10.53 15.95 11.40
CA VAL A 380 9.26 16.71 11.44
C VAL A 380 9.55 18.14 11.04
N LYS A 381 9.35 18.50 9.78
CA LYS A 381 9.71 19.83 9.27
C LYS A 381 8.76 20.93 9.77
N GLN A 382 9.19 22.17 9.61
CA GLN A 382 8.40 23.34 10.00
C GLN A 382 7.01 23.33 9.34
N GLY A 383 5.97 23.49 10.16
CA GLY A 383 4.57 23.45 9.74
C GLY A 383 4.01 22.04 9.54
N ALA A 384 4.78 20.98 9.80
CA ALA A 384 4.27 19.63 9.93
C ALA A 384 3.80 19.36 11.37
N VAL A 385 2.83 18.46 11.53
CA VAL A 385 2.27 18.09 12.84
C VAL A 385 2.24 16.57 13.00
N VAL A 386 2.72 16.07 14.14
CA VAL A 386 2.53 14.68 14.57
C VAL A 386 1.81 14.68 15.91
N ASN A 387 0.58 14.19 15.94
CA ASN A 387 -0.22 14.11 17.14
C ASN A 387 -0.69 12.67 17.40
N GLY A 388 -0.54 12.20 18.64
CA GLY A 388 -1.12 10.95 19.11
C GLY A 388 -1.87 11.12 20.44
N GLY A 389 -2.95 10.38 20.64
CA GLY A 389 -3.69 10.40 21.92
C GLY A 389 -2.88 9.94 23.14
N ASN A 390 -1.80 9.18 22.97
CA ASN A 390 -0.84 8.78 24.00
C ASN A 390 0.51 9.46 23.78
N ALA A 391 1.16 9.24 22.63
CA ALA A 391 2.41 9.88 22.28
C ALA A 391 2.43 10.41 20.84
N GLY A 392 3.11 11.52 20.59
CA GLY A 392 3.44 11.90 19.22
C GLY A 392 4.36 10.86 18.57
N ILE A 393 5.46 10.54 19.27
CA ILE A 393 6.41 9.50 18.90
C ILE A 393 6.63 8.58 20.11
N TYR A 394 6.45 7.28 19.93
CA TYR A 394 6.68 6.25 20.95
C TYR A 394 7.75 5.27 20.48
N ILE A 395 8.73 5.01 21.35
CA ILE A 395 9.80 4.03 21.15
C ILE A 395 9.71 2.99 22.27
N GLY A 396 9.39 1.75 21.93
CA GLY A 396 9.23 0.66 22.89
C GLY A 396 10.53 0.04 23.38
N ASP A 397 10.42 -0.78 24.43
CA ASP A 397 11.57 -1.47 25.04
C ASP A 397 12.33 -2.36 24.04
N GLY A 398 13.65 -2.33 24.12
CA GLY A 398 14.55 -3.04 23.21
C GLY A 398 14.53 -2.57 21.74
N LYS A 399 13.91 -1.42 21.44
CA LYS A 399 13.90 -0.81 20.09
C LYS A 399 14.94 0.29 19.98
N GLU A 400 15.41 0.56 18.77
CA GLU A 400 16.52 1.48 18.58
C GLU A 400 16.29 2.44 17.41
N ILE A 401 16.52 3.72 17.67
CA ILE A 401 16.72 4.72 16.64
C ILE A 401 18.18 5.13 16.75
N ASN A 402 19.04 4.54 15.91
CA ASN A 402 20.47 4.82 15.91
C ASN A 402 20.84 6.12 15.18
N THR A 403 19.83 6.90 14.81
CA THR A 403 19.94 8.18 14.10
C THR A 403 19.23 9.27 14.89
N GLN A 404 18.99 10.41 14.27
CA GLN A 404 18.42 11.58 14.93
C GLN A 404 16.90 11.67 14.74
N ILE A 405 16.22 12.15 15.79
CA ILE A 405 14.88 12.71 15.69
C ILE A 405 15.04 14.23 15.60
N THR A 406 14.64 14.82 14.47
CA THR A 406 14.75 16.27 14.22
C THR A 406 13.37 16.88 14.10
N ILE A 407 13.09 17.91 14.90
CA ILE A 407 11.77 18.52 15.03
C ILE A 407 11.87 20.04 14.84
N SER A 408 11.32 20.51 13.74
CA SER A 408 11.05 21.93 13.47
C SER A 408 9.55 22.22 13.34
N GLY A 409 8.71 21.19 13.27
CA GLY A 409 7.25 21.27 13.35
C GLY A 409 6.73 21.02 14.77
N GLU A 410 5.53 20.48 14.90
CA GLU A 410 4.91 20.14 16.18
C GLU A 410 4.86 18.62 16.38
N VAL A 411 5.28 18.17 17.55
CA VAL A 411 5.10 16.78 18.00
C VAL A 411 4.40 16.78 19.35
N SER A 412 3.15 16.33 19.40
CA SER A 412 2.34 16.36 20.62
C SER A 412 1.72 15.00 20.93
N GLY A 413 1.56 14.72 22.22
CA GLY A 413 0.87 13.52 22.70
C GLY A 413 -0.06 13.78 23.87
N GLY A 414 -0.89 12.80 24.24
CA GLY A 414 -1.67 12.87 25.47
C GLY A 414 -0.79 12.82 26.71
N VAL A 415 0.09 11.83 26.80
CA VAL A 415 1.06 11.66 27.90
C VAL A 415 2.29 12.52 27.64
N ALA A 416 2.91 12.40 26.47
CA ALA A 416 4.08 13.18 26.08
C ALA A 416 4.20 13.32 24.56
N GLY A 417 4.91 14.34 24.09
CA GLY A 417 5.25 14.45 22.67
C GLY A 417 6.14 13.29 22.23
N ILE A 418 7.14 12.95 23.04
CA ILE A 418 8.02 11.79 22.84
C ILE A 418 8.03 10.93 24.11
N ILE A 419 7.79 9.63 23.94
CA ILE A 419 7.99 8.61 24.98
C ILE A 419 9.06 7.64 24.50
N ASN A 420 10.11 7.48 25.30
CA ASN A 420 11.18 6.52 25.05
C ASN A 420 11.28 5.48 26.16
N GLU A 421 11.12 4.22 25.78
CA GLU A 421 11.47 3.03 26.55
C GLU A 421 12.59 2.21 25.89
N GLY A 422 12.97 2.57 24.66
CA GLY A 422 14.06 1.95 23.90
C GLY A 422 15.32 2.81 23.88
N ILE A 423 16.06 2.78 22.78
CA ILE A 423 17.35 3.46 22.61
C ILE A 423 17.22 4.54 21.54
N ILE A 424 17.64 5.76 21.86
CA ILE A 424 17.77 6.87 20.92
C ILE A 424 19.25 7.29 20.87
N GLY A 425 19.83 7.21 19.68
CA GLY A 425 21.24 7.42 19.41
C GLY A 425 22.12 6.20 19.72
N SER A 426 23.31 6.21 19.14
CA SER A 426 24.31 5.16 19.29
C SER A 426 25.14 5.38 20.57
N SER A 427 25.47 4.29 21.26
CA SER A 427 26.29 4.31 22.49
C SER A 427 27.76 4.60 22.21
N ASP A 428 28.24 4.31 21.00
CA ASP A 428 29.67 4.22 20.70
C ASP A 428 30.28 5.58 20.31
N ASP A 429 29.47 6.45 19.71
CA ASP A 429 29.85 7.74 19.15
C ASP A 429 28.98 8.91 19.66
N LYS A 430 27.93 8.61 20.44
CA LYS A 430 26.87 9.56 20.83
C LYS A 430 26.21 10.22 19.61
N GLU A 431 26.25 9.58 18.45
CA GLU A 431 25.52 10.04 17.26
C GLU A 431 24.02 9.79 17.43
N GLY A 432 23.20 10.66 16.82
CA GLY A 432 21.75 10.64 16.97
C GLY A 432 21.25 11.54 18.10
N GLY A 433 20.12 11.19 18.72
CA GLY A 433 19.48 12.00 19.76
C GLY A 433 18.23 12.73 19.28
N ILE A 434 17.86 13.79 19.99
CA ILE A 434 16.65 14.57 19.75
C ILE A 434 17.06 16.04 19.54
N ILE A 435 16.83 16.59 18.35
CA ILE A 435 17.00 18.01 18.07
C ILE A 435 15.65 18.66 17.86
N ILE A 436 15.38 19.73 18.61
CA ILE A 436 14.19 20.55 18.50
C ILE A 436 14.64 21.95 18.12
N SER A 437 14.48 22.30 16.85
CA SER A 437 14.96 23.56 16.27
C SER A 437 13.80 24.33 15.65
N GLY A 438 13.25 25.30 16.39
CA GLY A 438 12.11 26.14 15.99
C GLY A 438 10.73 25.47 16.05
N GLY A 439 10.67 24.17 16.39
CA GLY A 439 9.45 23.40 16.59
C GLY A 439 9.06 23.27 18.06
N SER A 440 8.02 22.48 18.35
CA SER A 440 7.58 22.19 19.72
C SER A 440 7.37 20.71 19.96
N VAL A 441 7.67 20.29 21.19
CA VAL A 441 7.37 18.95 21.72
C VAL A 441 6.58 19.10 23.01
N SER A 442 5.35 18.60 23.05
CA SER A 442 4.42 18.92 24.15
C SER A 442 3.50 17.77 24.55
N SER A 443 2.94 17.90 25.75
CA SER A 443 1.87 17.04 26.27
C SER A 443 0.57 17.81 26.37
N SER A 444 -0.52 17.22 25.87
CA SER A 444 -1.86 17.81 25.92
C SER A 444 -2.61 17.55 27.23
N ASN A 445 -2.15 16.60 28.07
CA ASN A 445 -2.75 16.33 29.38
C ASN A 445 -1.87 16.81 30.55
N GLY A 446 -0.97 17.77 30.32
CA GLY A 446 -0.11 18.35 31.37
C GLY A 446 1.02 17.43 31.85
N GLY A 447 1.41 16.43 31.05
CA GLY A 447 2.63 15.67 31.24
C GLY A 447 3.86 16.40 30.70
N SER A 448 4.98 15.68 30.57
CA SER A 448 6.22 16.23 29.99
C SER A 448 6.23 16.15 28.47
N GLY A 449 6.93 17.07 27.81
CA GLY A 449 7.14 17.03 26.37
C GLY A 449 7.96 15.80 25.97
N ILE A 450 9.02 15.50 26.73
CA ILE A 450 9.83 14.29 26.57
C ILE A 450 9.79 13.46 27.85
N VAL A 451 9.49 12.17 27.71
CA VAL A 451 9.54 11.19 28.80
C VAL A 451 10.47 10.05 28.41
N ASN A 452 11.58 9.91 29.14
CA ASN A 452 12.47 8.76 29.09
C ASN A 452 12.19 7.86 30.31
N GLN A 453 11.67 6.66 30.08
CA GLN A 453 11.16 5.79 31.15
C GLN A 453 11.51 4.32 30.93
N GLY A 454 11.19 3.46 31.89
CA GLY A 454 11.49 2.03 31.79
C GLY A 454 13.00 1.79 31.70
N ASN A 455 13.45 1.09 30.64
CA ASN A 455 14.86 0.90 30.31
C ASN A 455 15.35 1.88 29.22
N GLY A 456 14.61 2.96 28.98
CA GLY A 456 14.89 3.92 27.93
C GLY A 456 16.28 4.55 28.06
N SER A 457 17.04 4.57 26.97
CA SER A 457 18.36 5.22 26.90
C SER A 457 18.39 6.28 25.81
N ILE A 458 18.78 7.49 26.17
CA ILE A 458 19.07 8.57 25.21
C ILE A 458 20.58 8.80 25.23
N ASN A 459 21.26 8.25 24.21
CA ASN A 459 22.72 8.29 24.08
C ASN A 459 23.19 9.52 23.31
N GLY A 460 22.40 9.95 22.32
CA GLY A 460 22.62 11.19 21.57
C GLY A 460 22.15 12.43 22.33
N GLU A 461 22.56 13.60 21.87
CA GLU A 461 22.21 14.88 22.49
C GLU A 461 20.70 15.15 22.44
N ILE A 462 20.14 15.71 23.52
CA ILE A 462 18.85 16.40 23.52
C ILE A 462 19.15 17.89 23.38
N LYS A 463 18.93 18.44 22.18
CA LYS A 463 19.22 19.84 21.86
C LYS A 463 17.94 20.61 21.59
N VAL A 464 17.74 21.71 22.30
CA VAL A 464 16.61 22.63 22.11
C VAL A 464 17.15 23.99 21.72
N GLU A 465 16.91 24.40 20.48
CA GLU A 465 17.53 25.60 19.90
C GLU A 465 16.65 26.35 18.91
N ASN A 466 17.09 27.54 18.49
CA ASN A 466 16.47 28.38 17.46
C ASN A 466 14.97 28.61 17.69
N GLY A 467 14.59 28.91 18.93
CA GLY A 467 13.19 29.08 19.34
C GLY A 467 12.41 27.78 19.53
N GLY A 468 13.07 26.62 19.51
CA GLY A 468 12.45 25.33 19.82
C GLY A 468 11.95 25.25 21.26
N SER A 469 10.90 24.49 21.51
CA SER A 469 10.30 24.36 22.85
C SER A 469 10.01 22.92 23.25
N VAL A 470 10.31 22.58 24.51
CA VAL A 470 9.81 21.38 25.19
C VAL A 470 8.86 21.82 26.30
N GLU A 471 7.55 21.64 26.08
CA GLU A 471 6.52 22.05 27.03
C GLU A 471 6.25 20.96 28.06
N GLY A 472 6.19 21.30 29.34
CA GLY A 472 6.05 20.34 30.45
C GLY A 472 7.36 19.61 30.81
N GLY A 473 8.44 19.93 30.11
CA GLY A 473 9.80 19.59 30.49
C GLY A 473 10.28 18.24 29.97
N ILE A 474 11.42 17.82 30.51
CA ILE A 474 12.04 16.52 30.24
C ILE A 474 11.98 15.70 31.52
N THR A 475 11.30 14.57 31.48
CA THR A 475 11.23 13.63 32.61
C THR A 475 12.05 12.38 32.31
N ASN A 476 12.99 12.06 33.20
CA ASN A 476 13.73 10.81 33.24
C ASN A 476 13.33 10.02 34.52
N THR A 477 12.79 8.82 34.34
CA THR A 477 12.15 8.02 35.42
C THR A 477 12.38 6.52 35.20
N GLY A 478 11.96 5.68 36.13
CA GLY A 478 12.21 4.23 36.08
C GLY A 478 13.70 3.93 36.17
N SER A 479 14.23 3.14 35.23
CA SER A 479 15.68 2.90 35.05
C SER A 479 16.22 3.69 33.84
N GLY A 480 15.52 4.75 33.42
CA GLY A 480 15.88 5.56 32.26
C GLY A 480 17.26 6.20 32.39
N SER A 481 18.01 6.22 31.29
CA SER A 481 19.35 6.79 31.21
C SER A 481 19.42 7.88 30.14
N ILE A 482 20.00 9.03 30.48
CA ILE A 482 20.38 10.08 29.53
C ILE A 482 21.89 10.28 29.62
N SER A 483 22.62 9.78 28.62
CA SER A 483 24.09 9.90 28.54
C SER A 483 24.55 10.90 27.49
N GLY A 484 23.65 11.28 26.57
CA GLY A 484 23.80 12.46 25.74
C GLY A 484 23.60 13.74 26.54
N ASN A 485 24.23 14.82 26.10
CA ASN A 485 24.05 16.12 26.76
C ASN A 485 22.61 16.60 26.59
N ILE A 486 22.14 17.41 27.54
CA ILE A 486 20.93 18.21 27.38
C ILE A 486 21.39 19.65 27.18
N VAL A 487 21.17 20.20 25.99
CA VAL A 487 21.63 21.54 25.61
C VAL A 487 20.44 22.42 25.24
N VAL A 488 20.33 23.57 25.90
CA VAL A 488 19.26 24.55 25.66
C VAL A 488 19.92 25.88 25.32
N GLY A 489 19.75 26.38 24.10
CA GLY A 489 20.45 27.57 23.63
C GLY A 489 19.71 28.27 22.50
N ASN A 490 20.22 29.41 22.01
CA ASN A 490 19.68 30.11 20.83
C ASN A 490 18.16 30.31 20.90
N GLU A 491 17.66 30.87 22.00
CA GLU A 491 16.22 31.09 22.25
C GLU A 491 15.38 29.82 22.46
N GLY A 492 16.00 28.64 22.57
CA GLY A 492 15.32 27.40 22.95
C GLY A 492 14.81 27.42 24.40
N SER A 493 13.73 26.68 24.66
CA SER A 493 13.05 26.66 25.97
C SER A 493 12.70 25.24 26.41
N VAL A 494 12.97 24.90 27.68
CA VAL A 494 12.47 23.70 28.35
C VAL A 494 11.60 24.15 29.53
N GLU A 495 10.32 24.32 29.25
CA GLU A 495 9.30 24.80 30.20
C GLU A 495 8.86 23.66 31.10
N GLY A 496 8.85 23.86 32.42
CA GLY A 496 8.66 22.79 33.42
C GLY A 496 9.98 22.13 33.88
N GLY A 497 11.09 22.40 33.19
CA GLY A 497 12.42 21.98 33.62
C GLY A 497 12.79 20.54 33.31
N ILE A 498 13.82 20.04 33.98
CA ILE A 498 14.31 18.66 33.90
C ILE A 498 14.01 17.96 35.22
N THR A 499 13.30 16.84 35.17
CA THR A 499 13.00 16.01 36.33
C THR A 499 13.69 14.65 36.19
N ASN A 500 14.52 14.28 37.17
CA ASN A 500 15.14 12.97 37.27
C ASN A 500 14.67 12.27 38.56
N THR A 501 13.97 11.15 38.43
CA THR A 501 13.33 10.45 39.55
C THR A 501 13.52 8.93 39.47
N ASP A 502 13.10 8.22 40.51
CA ASP A 502 13.26 6.76 40.67
C ASP A 502 14.72 6.32 40.49
N ASN A 503 15.01 5.28 39.72
CA ASN A 503 16.39 4.89 39.42
C ASN A 503 16.93 5.57 38.15
N GLY A 504 16.32 6.69 37.74
CA GLY A 504 16.76 7.45 36.57
C GLY A 504 18.19 7.98 36.74
N SER A 505 18.97 7.97 35.66
CA SER A 505 20.33 8.52 35.64
C SER A 505 20.53 9.51 34.49
N ILE A 506 21.15 10.65 34.78
CA ILE A 506 21.59 11.64 33.80
C ILE A 506 23.11 11.79 33.94
N SER A 507 23.86 11.24 33.00
CA SER A 507 25.32 11.32 32.97
C SER A 507 25.85 12.33 31.94
N GLY A 508 25.02 12.70 30.96
CA GLY A 508 25.31 13.83 30.06
C GLY A 508 25.28 15.17 30.79
N ASN A 509 25.99 16.16 30.24
CA ASN A 509 25.98 17.51 30.81
C ASN A 509 24.63 18.19 30.56
N ILE A 510 24.19 19.02 31.50
CA ILE A 510 23.07 19.94 31.30
C ILE A 510 23.67 21.32 31.07
N VAL A 511 23.50 21.85 29.86
CA VAL A 511 24.09 23.12 29.43
C VAL A 511 22.99 24.06 28.98
N VAL A 512 22.87 25.20 29.64
CA VAL A 512 22.06 26.32 29.17
C VAL A 512 23.02 27.33 28.55
N GLU A 513 22.95 27.49 27.23
CA GLU A 513 23.75 28.43 26.45
C GLU A 513 23.04 29.78 26.30
N ASN A 514 23.71 30.75 25.66
CA ASN A 514 23.16 32.09 25.50
C ASN A 514 21.76 32.08 24.84
N GLY A 515 20.83 32.83 25.44
CA GLY A 515 19.43 32.90 25.03
C GLY A 515 18.57 31.67 25.39
N GLY A 516 19.16 30.57 25.85
CA GLY A 516 18.42 29.39 26.31
C GLY A 516 17.63 29.64 27.59
N LYS A 517 16.55 28.89 27.79
CA LYS A 517 15.70 28.98 28.99
C LYS A 517 15.40 27.60 29.57
N LEU A 518 15.70 27.42 30.85
CA LEU A 518 15.42 26.20 31.59
C LEU A 518 14.84 26.57 32.95
N ASP A 519 13.61 26.14 33.23
CA ASP A 519 12.90 26.57 34.44
C ASP A 519 13.50 26.02 35.74
N SER A 520 13.81 24.72 35.76
CA SER A 520 14.33 24.06 36.96
C SER A 520 15.03 22.76 36.64
N ILE A 521 15.81 22.26 37.60
CA ILE A 521 16.34 20.90 37.61
C ILE A 521 15.94 20.28 38.94
N THR A 522 15.13 19.22 38.89
CA THR A 522 14.68 18.47 40.06
C THR A 522 15.25 17.07 40.00
N ASN A 523 16.07 16.70 40.98
CA ASN A 523 16.63 15.35 41.11
C ASN A 523 16.16 14.70 42.40
N THR A 524 15.27 13.72 42.29
CA THR A 524 14.80 12.86 43.38
C THR A 524 15.17 11.40 43.15
N SER A 525 16.10 11.15 42.21
CA SER A 525 16.55 9.81 41.88
C SER A 525 17.25 9.13 43.06
N THR A 526 16.96 7.84 43.21
CA THR A 526 17.59 6.89 44.12
C THR A 526 18.71 6.08 43.45
N SER A 527 19.04 6.35 42.18
CA SER A 527 20.19 5.73 41.54
C SER A 527 21.50 6.25 42.16
N ASP A 528 22.53 5.41 42.16
CA ASP A 528 23.85 5.77 42.72
C ASP A 528 24.49 6.97 42.01
N THR A 529 24.06 7.28 40.79
CA THR A 529 24.60 8.36 39.96
C THR A 529 23.68 9.58 39.89
N GLY A 530 22.35 9.42 40.03
CA GLY A 530 21.38 10.51 39.94
C GLY A 530 21.61 11.40 38.73
N ILE A 531 22.09 12.63 38.97
CA ILE A 531 22.72 13.48 37.96
C ILE A 531 24.23 13.53 38.23
N SER A 532 25.03 12.95 37.33
CA SER A 532 26.49 12.92 37.44
C SER A 532 27.20 13.81 36.41
N GLY A 533 26.49 14.31 35.40
CA GLY A 533 27.00 15.29 34.45
C GLY A 533 27.16 16.69 35.06
N SER A 534 27.94 17.56 34.41
CA SER A 534 28.05 18.96 34.86
C SER A 534 26.76 19.73 34.54
N ILE A 535 26.41 20.66 35.43
CA ILE A 535 25.34 21.63 35.21
C ILE A 535 26.00 22.99 34.96
N THR A 536 25.83 23.52 33.77
CA THR A 536 26.43 24.79 33.35
C THR A 536 25.34 25.73 32.86
N ASN A 537 25.23 26.90 33.48
CA ASN A 537 24.45 28.02 32.95
C ASN A 537 25.40 29.08 32.41
N ASN A 538 25.53 29.14 31.08
CA ASN A 538 26.22 30.18 30.34
C ASN A 538 25.24 31.20 29.74
N SER A 539 23.95 31.09 30.06
CA SER A 539 22.97 32.08 29.65
C SER A 539 23.04 33.30 30.58
N ASP A 540 22.69 34.45 30.02
CA ASP A 540 22.54 35.69 30.79
C ASP A 540 21.22 35.72 31.58
N ASN A 541 20.46 34.61 31.62
CA ASN A 541 19.10 34.48 32.17
C ASN A 541 19.01 33.53 33.38
#